data_AF-A0A952BBF2-F1
#
_entry.id   AF-A0A952BBF2-F1
#
_cell.length_a   1.000
_cell.length_b   1.000
_cell.length_c   1.000
_cell.angle_alpha   90.00
_cell.angle_beta   90.00
_cell.angle_gamma   90.00
#
_symmetry.space_group_name_H-M   'P 1'
#
loop_
_entity.id
_entity.type
_entity.pdbx_description
1 polymer ?
#
loop_
_entity_poly.entity_id
_entity_poly.type
_entity_poly.pdbx_seq_one_letter_code
_entity_poly.pdbx_strand_id
1 'polypeptide(L)'
;MLSKLKKNNTVWQIDPYTCVACGNCATYCVLEDSAVKCVQVYEICGYCDICTGYLEPEANPPDTGAENELCPTGALKRVFVEDPYFEYNVEEALCNGCGKCVKGCTVFGNGSLFLQVRHDRCLNCNECSIAAACPSQAYKRVPANEPYLLKKMDHA
;
A
#
# COMPACT_ATOMS: atom_id res chain seq x y z
N MET A 1 -37.39 -20.10 -16.24
CA MET A 1 -36.60 -18.88 -16.48
C MET A 1 -35.20 -19.13 -15.97
N LEU A 2 -34.29 -19.51 -16.86
CA LEU A 2 -32.89 -19.77 -16.52
C LEU A 2 -32.26 -18.48 -15.99
N SER A 3 -31.93 -18.46 -14.71
CA SER A 3 -31.13 -17.42 -14.08
C SER A 3 -29.81 -17.33 -14.83
N LYS A 4 -29.71 -16.33 -15.72
CA LYS A 4 -28.46 -15.94 -16.36
C LYS A 4 -27.43 -15.78 -15.25
N LEU A 5 -26.46 -16.69 -15.26
CA LEU A 5 -25.24 -16.69 -14.47
C LEU A 5 -24.80 -15.25 -14.22
N LYS A 6 -24.77 -14.81 -12.96
CA LYS A 6 -24.09 -13.57 -12.56
C LYS A 6 -22.67 -13.69 -13.14
N LYS A 7 -22.37 -12.93 -14.19
CA LYS A 7 -21.01 -12.77 -14.69
C LYS A 7 -20.18 -12.37 -13.47
N ASN A 8 -19.25 -13.22 -13.04
CA ASN A 8 -18.37 -12.92 -11.91
C ASN A 8 -17.63 -11.62 -12.25
N ASN A 9 -18.13 -10.49 -11.74
CA ASN A 9 -17.54 -9.19 -11.98
C ASN A 9 -16.20 -9.22 -11.25
N THR A 10 -15.11 -9.27 -12.01
CA THR A 10 -13.77 -9.24 -11.43
C THR A 10 -13.25 -7.81 -11.41
N VAL A 11 -12.37 -7.53 -10.46
CA VAL A 11 -11.67 -6.25 -10.33
C VAL A 11 -10.17 -6.52 -10.26
N TRP A 12 -9.38 -5.49 -10.55
CA TRP A 12 -7.93 -5.55 -10.42
C TRP A 12 -7.52 -5.34 -8.96
N GLN A 13 -6.74 -6.27 -8.40
CA GLN A 13 -6.15 -6.11 -7.08
C GLN A 13 -4.65 -6.45 -7.10
N ILE A 14 -3.90 -5.85 -6.18
CA ILE A 14 -2.48 -6.12 -5.96
C ILE A 14 -2.34 -7.28 -4.98
N ASP A 15 -1.59 -8.30 -5.37
CA ASP A 15 -1.06 -9.31 -4.45
C ASP A 15 0.12 -8.69 -3.66
N PRO A 16 -0.02 -8.47 -2.34
CA PRO A 16 1.00 -7.81 -1.55
C PRO A 16 2.27 -8.66 -1.34
N TYR A 17 2.22 -9.96 -1.60
CA TYR A 17 3.40 -10.84 -1.50
C TYR A 17 4.21 -10.89 -2.80
N THR A 18 3.61 -10.50 -3.92
CA THR A 18 4.29 -10.40 -5.23
C THR A 18 4.75 -8.97 -5.53
N CYS A 19 4.16 -7.97 -4.87
CA CYS A 19 4.48 -6.56 -5.09
C CYS A 19 5.89 -6.20 -4.62
N VAL A 20 6.70 -5.62 -5.52
CA VAL A 20 8.07 -5.16 -5.22
C VAL A 20 8.16 -3.65 -4.93
N ALA A 21 7.02 -2.99 -4.72
CA ALA A 21 6.93 -1.56 -4.43
C ALA A 21 7.72 -0.67 -5.43
N CYS A 22 7.53 -0.91 -6.72
CA CYS A 22 8.32 -0.29 -7.80
C CYS A 22 8.04 1.20 -8.08
N GLY A 23 6.99 1.80 -7.49
CA GLY A 23 6.61 3.19 -7.76
C GLY A 23 5.58 3.40 -8.88
N ASN A 24 5.42 2.44 -9.81
CA ASN A 24 4.54 2.61 -10.97
C ASN A 24 3.06 2.83 -10.64
N CYS A 25 2.62 2.44 -9.44
CA CYS A 25 1.23 2.67 -9.01
C CYS A 25 0.89 4.16 -8.87
N ALA A 26 1.89 5.02 -8.62
CA ALA A 26 1.70 6.46 -8.52
C ALA A 26 1.71 7.17 -9.89
N THR A 27 2.19 6.52 -10.95
CA THR A 27 2.46 7.18 -12.24
C THR A 27 1.64 6.64 -13.41
N TYR A 28 1.24 5.37 -13.37
CA TYR A 28 0.49 4.72 -14.47
C TYR A 28 -1.03 4.66 -14.22
N CYS A 29 -1.53 5.21 -13.11
CA CYS A 29 -2.98 5.31 -12.94
C CYS A 29 -3.53 6.31 -13.94
N VAL A 30 -4.70 6.01 -14.53
CA VAL A 30 -5.41 6.98 -15.39
C VAL A 30 -6.07 8.10 -14.60
N LEU A 31 -6.20 7.93 -13.28
CA LEU A 31 -6.64 8.97 -12.37
C LEU A 31 -5.45 9.85 -11.99
N GLU A 32 -5.69 11.15 -11.86
CA GLU A 32 -4.70 12.10 -11.35
C GLU A 32 -4.25 11.72 -9.93
N ASP A 33 -5.19 11.44 -9.03
CA ASP A 33 -4.93 10.80 -7.75
C ASP A 33 -5.21 9.30 -7.83
N SER A 34 -4.14 8.51 -7.79
CA SER A 34 -4.16 7.07 -8.00
C SER A 34 -5.22 6.36 -7.16
N ALA A 35 -5.89 5.38 -7.76
CA ALA A 35 -6.77 4.48 -7.01
C ALA A 35 -5.98 3.53 -6.09
N VAL A 36 -4.65 3.45 -6.21
CA VAL A 36 -3.82 2.62 -5.35
C VAL A 36 -3.40 3.41 -4.12
N LYS A 37 -3.68 2.87 -2.94
CA LYS A 37 -3.29 3.47 -1.67
C LYS A 37 -2.46 2.48 -0.85
N CYS A 38 -1.56 3.02 -0.03
CA CYS A 38 -0.94 2.24 1.03
C CYS A 38 -2.00 1.86 2.06
N VAL A 39 -1.87 0.67 2.63
CA VAL A 39 -2.69 0.17 3.72
C VAL A 39 -1.79 -0.29 4.84
N GLN A 40 -2.28 -0.17 6.07
CA GLN A 40 -1.60 -0.67 7.25
C GLN A 40 -2.42 -1.79 7.88
N VAL A 41 -1.73 -2.87 8.27
CA VAL A 41 -2.31 -3.94 9.10
C VAL A 41 -1.63 -3.92 10.45
N TYR A 42 -2.33 -3.38 11.45
CA TYR A 42 -1.77 -3.12 12.79
C TYR A 42 -1.37 -4.40 13.51
N GLU A 43 -2.08 -5.50 13.27
CA GLU A 43 -1.77 -6.81 13.86
C GLU A 43 -0.38 -7.33 13.47
N ILE A 44 0.17 -6.85 12.35
CA ILE A 44 1.51 -7.20 11.86
C ILE A 44 2.55 -6.13 12.26
N CYS A 45 2.11 -4.91 12.56
CA CYS A 45 3.00 -3.78 12.79
C CYS A 45 3.87 -4.00 14.04
N GLY A 46 5.17 -3.73 13.92
CA GLY A 46 6.11 -3.81 15.03
C GLY A 46 6.20 -2.53 15.88
N TYR A 47 5.42 -1.50 15.55
CA TYR A 47 5.42 -0.19 16.23
C TYR A 47 6.81 0.42 16.44
N CYS A 48 7.71 0.26 15.47
CA CYS A 48 9.14 0.57 15.61
C CYS A 48 9.39 2.05 15.96
N ASP A 49 10.34 2.35 16.84
CA ASP A 49 10.90 3.71 16.96
C ASP A 49 11.55 4.17 15.64
N ILE A 50 12.43 3.32 15.12
CA ILE A 50 13.13 3.51 13.84
C ILE A 50 12.42 2.67 12.78
N CYS A 51 11.33 3.21 12.22
CA CYS A 51 10.65 2.58 11.09
C CYS A 51 11.27 3.03 9.76
N THR A 52 11.93 2.13 9.06
CA THR A 52 12.47 2.36 7.70
C THR A 52 11.40 2.56 6.63
N GLY A 53 10.12 2.31 6.96
CA GLY A 53 8.97 2.69 6.12
C GLY A 53 8.58 4.17 6.27
N TYR A 54 9.01 4.84 7.34
CA TYR A 54 8.72 6.24 7.61
C TYR A 54 9.96 7.12 7.48
N LEU A 55 11.09 6.71 8.07
CA LEU A 55 12.31 7.49 8.14
C LEU A 55 13.20 7.29 6.91
N GLU A 56 13.79 8.37 6.41
CA GLU A 56 14.95 8.33 5.52
C GLU A 56 16.16 7.73 6.26
N PRO A 57 17.07 7.00 5.57
CA PRO A 57 18.19 6.29 6.21
C PRO A 57 19.13 7.16 7.06
N GLU A 58 19.22 8.45 6.74
CA GLU A 58 20.14 9.41 7.35
C GLU A 58 19.47 10.32 8.39
N ALA A 59 18.20 10.05 8.75
CA ALA A 59 17.42 10.86 9.68
C ALA A 59 18.11 10.96 11.06
N ASN A 60 18.50 12.17 11.46
CA ASN A 60 19.19 12.42 12.72
C ASN A 60 18.93 13.86 13.24
N PRO A 61 18.16 14.04 14.33
CA PRO A 61 17.47 12.98 15.09
C PRO A 61 16.33 12.32 14.28
N PRO A 62 15.97 11.05 14.57
CA PRO A 62 14.88 10.36 13.88
C PRO A 62 13.51 10.81 14.41
N ASP A 63 13.10 12.03 14.04
CA ASP A 63 11.85 12.66 14.47
C ASP A 63 10.81 12.74 13.33
N THR A 64 9.85 13.67 13.41
CA THR A 64 8.79 13.89 12.42
C THR A 64 9.06 15.10 11.51
N GLY A 65 10.30 15.56 11.42
CA GLY A 65 10.73 16.57 10.45
C GLY A 65 10.48 16.10 9.02
N ALA A 66 10.06 17.00 8.14
CA ALA A 66 9.71 16.64 6.76
C ALA A 66 10.91 16.08 5.97
N GLU A 67 12.12 16.54 6.30
CA GLU A 67 13.39 16.03 5.77
C GLU A 67 13.68 14.58 6.16
N ASN A 68 13.06 14.11 7.24
CA ASN A 68 13.20 12.75 7.73
C ASN A 68 12.15 11.81 7.12
N GLU A 69 11.08 12.32 6.48
CA GLU A 69 10.00 11.50 5.96
C GLU A 69 10.29 10.92 4.57
N LEU A 70 10.25 9.60 4.47
CA LEU A 70 10.38 8.87 3.21
C LEU A 70 9.17 9.09 2.27
N CYS A 71 8.00 9.38 2.84
CA CYS A 71 6.78 9.60 2.09
C CYS A 71 6.78 10.98 1.41
N PRO A 72 6.81 11.07 0.07
CA PRO A 72 6.97 12.35 -0.63
C PRO A 72 5.75 13.27 -0.50
N THR A 73 4.61 12.75 -0.03
CA THR A 73 3.37 13.50 0.17
C THR A 73 3.01 13.64 1.65
N GLY A 74 3.87 13.18 2.57
CA GLY A 74 3.60 13.20 4.00
C GLY A 74 2.38 12.39 4.43
N ALA A 75 2.02 11.35 3.67
CA ALA A 75 0.81 10.56 3.88
C ALA A 75 0.92 9.52 5.00
N LEU A 76 2.12 9.22 5.50
CA LEU A 76 2.30 8.30 6.62
C LEU A 76 2.58 9.11 7.88
N LYS A 77 1.69 9.05 8.87
CA LYS A 77 1.80 9.81 10.12
C LYS A 77 2.38 8.92 11.21
N ARG A 78 3.44 9.39 11.85
CA ARG A 78 4.05 8.76 13.04
C ARG A 78 3.42 9.35 14.30
N VAL A 79 2.91 8.49 15.18
CA VAL A 79 2.25 8.87 16.44
C VAL A 79 2.95 8.16 17.60
N PHE A 80 3.39 8.92 18.60
CA PHE A 80 3.97 8.35 19.82
C PHE A 80 2.90 7.60 20.61
N VAL A 81 3.21 6.36 21.03
CA VAL A 81 2.33 5.55 21.89
C VAL A 81 2.91 5.50 23.31
N GLU A 82 4.09 4.91 23.45
CA GLU A 82 4.89 4.85 24.68
C GLU A 82 6.35 4.59 24.29
N ASP A 83 7.33 4.65 25.19
CA ASP A 83 8.72 4.32 24.83
C ASP A 83 8.91 2.79 24.72
N PRO A 84 9.50 2.23 23.63
CA PRO A 84 10.04 2.86 22.42
C PRO A 84 9.09 2.75 21.19
N TYR A 85 7.78 2.71 21.41
CA TYR A 85 6.76 2.39 20.42
C TYR A 85 6.09 3.60 19.77
N PHE A 86 6.02 3.55 18.44
CA PHE A 86 5.31 4.50 17.60
C PHE A 86 4.36 3.80 16.64
N GLU A 87 3.16 4.35 16.50
CA GLU A 87 2.17 3.90 15.53
C GLU A 87 2.31 4.67 14.21
N TYR A 88 2.01 4.00 13.10
CA TYR A 88 2.10 4.54 11.75
C TYR A 88 0.76 4.47 11.04
N ASN A 89 0.18 5.64 10.78
CA ASN A 89 -1.17 5.81 10.26
C ASN A 89 -1.15 6.39 8.84
N VAL A 90 -1.90 5.78 7.91
CA VAL A 90 -1.94 6.24 6.52
C VAL A 90 -3.08 7.25 6.34
N GLU A 91 -2.73 8.49 5.99
CA GLU A 91 -3.68 9.50 5.51
C GLU A 91 -3.93 9.29 4.01
N GLU A 92 -4.96 8.50 3.68
CA GLU A 92 -5.23 8.04 2.31
C GLU A 92 -5.44 9.19 1.30
N ALA A 93 -5.94 10.34 1.77
CA ALA A 93 -6.15 11.52 0.95
C ALA A 93 -4.82 12.09 0.38
N LEU A 94 -3.71 11.94 1.11
CA LEU A 94 -2.39 12.37 0.67
C LEU A 94 -1.61 11.25 -0.04
N CYS A 95 -2.00 9.99 0.17
CA CYS A 95 -1.25 8.85 -0.35
C CYS A 95 -1.41 8.71 -1.87
N ASN A 96 -0.32 8.84 -2.63
CA ASN A 96 -0.35 8.66 -4.09
C ASN A 96 -0.05 7.20 -4.54
N GLY A 97 0.14 6.26 -3.61
CA GLY A 97 0.44 4.87 -3.93
C GLY A 97 1.87 4.60 -4.38
N CYS A 98 2.85 5.48 -4.13
CA CYS A 98 4.24 5.29 -4.57
C CYS A 98 4.96 4.07 -3.96
N GLY A 99 4.50 3.58 -2.79
CA GLY A 99 5.03 2.36 -2.18
C GLY A 99 6.42 2.49 -1.52
N LYS A 100 7.00 3.69 -1.41
CA LYS A 100 8.30 3.84 -0.70
C LYS A 100 8.24 3.31 0.74
N CYS A 101 7.17 3.65 1.47
CA CYS A 101 6.95 3.16 2.83
C CYS A 101 6.76 1.63 2.90
N VAL A 102 6.11 1.06 1.89
CA VAL A 102 5.93 -0.38 1.73
C VAL A 102 7.28 -1.08 1.55
N LYS A 103 8.16 -0.51 0.71
CA LYS A 103 9.51 -1.05 0.48
C LYS A 103 10.32 -1.07 1.77
N GLY A 104 10.37 0.05 2.49
CA GLY A 104 11.09 0.14 3.77
C GLY A 104 10.56 -0.85 4.81
N CYS A 105 9.25 -0.84 5.04
CA CYS A 105 8.58 -1.73 5.99
C CYS A 105 8.76 -3.22 5.67
N THR A 106 8.86 -3.59 4.39
CA THR A 106 9.04 -4.99 3.96
C THR A 106 10.48 -5.47 4.09
N VAL A 107 11.48 -4.62 3.84
CA VAL A 107 12.89 -5.05 3.83
C VAL A 107 13.47 -5.17 5.24
N PHE A 108 13.09 -4.27 6.15
CA PHE A 108 13.68 -4.21 7.50
C PHE A 108 12.67 -4.26 8.65
N GLY A 109 11.37 -4.27 8.34
CA GLY A 109 10.30 -4.40 9.33
C GLY A 109 9.47 -5.65 9.09
N ASN A 110 8.30 -5.71 9.73
CA ASN A 110 7.38 -6.84 9.63
C ASN A 110 6.53 -6.84 8.34
N GLY A 111 6.71 -5.86 7.45
CA GLY A 111 5.96 -5.77 6.20
C GLY A 111 4.46 -5.46 6.37
N SER A 112 4.07 -4.81 7.48
CA SER A 112 2.69 -4.41 7.79
C SER A 112 2.07 -3.42 6.78
N LEU A 113 2.91 -2.59 6.14
CA LEU A 113 2.49 -1.67 5.09
C LEU A 113 2.52 -2.36 3.72
N PHE A 114 1.44 -2.24 2.93
CA PHE A 114 1.39 -2.73 1.55
C PHE A 114 0.41 -1.92 0.68
N LEU A 115 0.46 -2.11 -0.65
CA LEU A 115 -0.43 -1.40 -1.57
C LEU A 115 -1.69 -2.20 -1.85
N GLN A 116 -2.85 -1.52 -1.92
CA GLN A 116 -4.11 -2.08 -2.39
C GLN A 116 -4.82 -1.09 -3.32
N VAL A 117 -5.57 -1.62 -4.28
CA VAL A 117 -6.51 -0.85 -5.10
C VAL A 117 -7.76 -0.53 -4.26
N ARG A 118 -8.11 0.75 -4.18
CA ARG A 118 -9.36 1.26 -3.61
C ARG A 118 -10.46 1.23 -4.66
N HIS A 119 -11.42 0.31 -4.50
CA HIS A 119 -12.44 0.01 -5.52
C HIS A 119 -13.57 1.03 -5.59
N ASP A 120 -13.71 1.87 -4.56
CA ASP A 120 -14.53 3.08 -4.56
C ASP A 120 -13.96 4.19 -5.46
N ARG A 121 -12.65 4.13 -5.75
CA ARG A 121 -11.95 5.10 -6.62
C ARG A 121 -11.64 4.53 -8.00
N CYS A 122 -11.28 3.25 -8.06
CA CYS A 122 -10.86 2.58 -9.28
C CYS A 122 -11.98 2.59 -10.33
N LEU A 123 -11.69 3.10 -11.52
CA LEU A 123 -12.64 3.10 -12.64
C LEU A 123 -12.85 1.71 -13.26
N ASN A 124 -12.13 0.68 -12.79
CA ASN A 124 -12.10 -0.67 -13.37
C ASN A 124 -11.91 -0.62 -14.89
N CYS A 125 -10.80 -0.02 -15.34
CA CYS A 125 -10.50 0.36 -16.74
C CYS A 125 -10.43 -0.80 -17.77
N ASN A 126 -10.99 -1.97 -17.48
CA ASN A 126 -10.85 -3.27 -18.17
C ASN A 126 -9.39 -3.74 -18.24
N GLU A 127 -8.52 -2.98 -18.92
CA GLU A 127 -7.07 -3.15 -18.95
C GLU A 127 -6.43 -2.08 -18.05
N CYS A 128 -5.89 -2.49 -16.91
CA CYS A 128 -5.26 -1.56 -15.99
C CYS A 128 -3.85 -1.21 -16.49
N SER A 129 -3.61 0.07 -16.81
CA SER A 129 -2.29 0.56 -17.23
C SER A 129 -1.20 0.30 -16.18
N ILE A 130 -1.55 0.37 -14.89
CA ILE A 130 -0.62 0.00 -13.81
C ILE A 130 -0.28 -1.50 -13.85
N ALA A 131 -1.27 -2.37 -14.07
CA ALA A 131 -1.05 -3.80 -14.13
C ALA A 131 -0.13 -4.16 -15.31
N ALA A 132 -0.37 -3.57 -16.49
CA ALA A 132 0.48 -3.74 -17.66
C ALA A 132 1.94 -3.27 -17.41
N ALA A 133 2.11 -2.15 -16.69
CA ALA A 133 3.42 -1.61 -16.34
C ALA A 133 4.06 -2.24 -15.08
N CYS A 134 3.41 -3.20 -14.41
CA CYS A 134 3.91 -3.76 -13.15
C CYS A 134 5.06 -4.75 -13.41
N PRO A 135 6.30 -4.46 -12.99
CA PRO A 135 7.45 -5.30 -13.33
C PRO A 135 7.40 -6.67 -12.63
N SER A 136 6.77 -6.76 -11.46
CA SER A 136 6.62 -8.04 -10.74
C SER A 136 5.32 -8.78 -11.07
N GLN A 137 4.49 -8.25 -11.97
CA GLN A 137 3.20 -8.84 -12.33
C GLN A 137 2.31 -9.13 -11.11
N ALA A 138 2.35 -8.25 -10.10
CA ALA A 138 1.63 -8.42 -8.83
C ALA A 138 0.10 -8.25 -8.95
N TYR A 139 -0.41 -7.77 -10.09
CA TYR A 139 -1.83 -7.53 -10.26
C TYR A 139 -2.59 -8.81 -10.67
N LYS A 140 -3.71 -9.06 -9.99
CA LYS A 140 -4.60 -10.19 -10.26
C LYS A 140 -6.03 -9.71 -10.50
N ARG A 141 -6.79 -10.50 -11.26
CA ARG A 141 -8.25 -10.37 -11.33
C ARG A 141 -8.87 -11.16 -10.18
N VAL A 142 -9.59 -10.49 -9.30
CA VAL A 142 -10.25 -11.09 -8.13
C VAL A 142 -11.76 -10.83 -8.18
N PRO A 143 -12.60 -11.67 -7.55
CA PRO A 143 -14.04 -11.42 -7.47
C PRO A 143 -14.36 -10.09 -6.78
N ALA A 144 -15.27 -9.29 -7.34
CA ALA A 144 -15.64 -7.98 -6.78
C ALA A 144 -16.27 -8.06 -5.38
N ASN A 145 -16.82 -9.21 -4.99
CA ASN A 145 -17.37 -9.45 -3.64
C ASN A 145 -16.32 -9.83 -2.60
N GLU A 146 -15.09 -10.16 -3.00
CA GLU A 146 -13.97 -10.43 -2.11
C GLU A 146 -12.68 -9.83 -2.73
N PRO A 147 -12.60 -8.50 -2.84
CA PRO A 147 -11.65 -7.88 -3.74
C PRO A 147 -10.30 -7.55 -3.09
N TYR A 148 -10.12 -7.78 -1.79
CA TYR A 148 -8.92 -7.40 -1.03
C TYR A 148 -8.04 -8.59 -0.71
N LEU A 149 -6.74 -8.45 -1.00
CA LEU A 149 -5.72 -9.44 -0.67
C LEU A 149 -4.86 -8.86 0.43
N LEU A 150 -5.27 -9.06 1.68
CA LEU A 150 -4.59 -8.51 2.86
C LEU A 150 -3.50 -9.45 3.35
N LYS A 151 -2.37 -8.89 3.81
CA LYS A 151 -1.38 -9.65 4.57
C LYS A 151 -1.95 -10.12 5.90
N LYS A 152 -1.42 -11.23 6.41
CA LYS A 152 -1.79 -11.84 7.70
C LYS A 152 -0.52 -12.24 8.45
N MET A 153 -0.60 -12.35 9.77
CA MET A 153 0.52 -12.72 10.65
C MET A 153 1.18 -14.05 10.24
N ASP A 154 0.40 -15.00 9.73
CA ASP A 154 0.82 -16.37 9.48
C ASP A 154 1.71 -16.54 8.21
N HIS A 155 2.06 -15.45 7.53
CA HIS A 155 2.78 -15.44 6.24
C HIS A 155 3.99 -14.47 6.25
N ALA A 156 4.50 -14.12 7.43
CA ALA A 156 5.73 -13.35 7.60
C ALA A 156 6.96 -14.25 7.71
#